data_AF-A0A0N4T7H6-F1
#
_entry.id   AF-A0A0N4T7H6-F1
#
_cell.length_a   1.000
_cell.length_b   1.000
_cell.length_c   1.000
_cell.angle_alpha   90.00
_cell.angle_beta   90.00
_cell.angle_gamma   90.00
#
_symmetry.space_group_name_H-M   'P 1'
#
loop_
_entity.id
_entity.type
_entity.pdbx_description
1 polymer ?
#
loop_
_entity_poly.entity_id
_entity_poly.type
_entity_poly.pdbx_seq_one_letter_code
_entity_poly.pdbx_strand_id
1 'polypeptide(L)'
;MNGDKETIAEVDDDLCFVNQWVDKLSHGKSFTLRVFVESFQSEMKSNNREKRENGLKRICLVISKLPQNYPWELPHVELLMNFFLMNYSIFDTPNFFILTVLKKLLMNNLHVKSSSIDSLVDTLFRQGQVQTCAQRERFVFYQILDLLLNKYSKELSTNTYFISYFMSSVSGERDPRCLILVFRLFCTFFKHFNSGDFQRNLLDLYASDLFDIIACYYPIEFNHNSRERTEITRELLVSGCESCLLADEEFAPFVFELIIEKLLDSEYSTDTKLEICSFLAKACAFFPCYQLIDHIGQLCAGIRSVLFNFPNDTRDDYIPESITAAVSSIIKAFDRSNIKDKRQHIESICHEFIESKTFKFSLNVFFFKKIND
;
A
#
# COMPACT_ATOMS: atom_id res chain seq x y z
N MET A 1 -9.05 -10.86 39.14
CA MET A 1 -7.80 -10.77 39.92
C MET A 1 -6.94 -12.03 39.89
N ASN A 2 -7.46 -13.23 39.59
CA ASN A 2 -6.62 -14.43 39.35
C ASN A 2 -6.12 -14.55 37.90
N GLY A 3 -6.91 -14.11 36.90
CA GLY A 3 -6.51 -14.16 35.49
C GLY A 3 -5.24 -13.36 35.18
N ASP A 4 -5.11 -12.13 35.69
CA ASP A 4 -3.94 -11.29 35.41
C ASP A 4 -2.63 -11.86 35.99
N LYS A 5 -2.68 -12.64 37.09
CA LYS A 5 -1.48 -13.24 37.69
C LYS A 5 -1.03 -14.50 36.95
N GLU A 6 -1.96 -15.32 36.47
CA GLU A 6 -1.65 -16.48 35.61
C GLU A 6 -1.08 -16.02 34.27
N THR A 7 -1.67 -15.00 33.64
CA THR A 7 -1.16 -14.47 32.37
C THR A 7 0.24 -13.84 32.50
N ILE A 8 0.53 -13.15 33.60
CA ILE A 8 1.87 -12.57 33.84
C ILE A 8 2.91 -13.68 34.10
N ALA A 9 2.55 -14.72 34.86
CA ALA A 9 3.45 -15.83 35.14
C ALA A 9 3.76 -16.68 33.88
N GLU A 10 2.77 -16.94 33.03
CA GLU A 10 2.97 -17.63 31.75
C GLU A 10 3.84 -16.83 30.78
N VAL A 11 3.68 -15.49 30.74
CA VAL A 11 4.52 -14.61 29.92
C VAL A 11 5.97 -14.61 30.39
N ASP A 12 6.21 -14.67 31.70
CA ASP A 12 7.55 -14.70 32.29
C ASP A 12 8.26 -16.07 32.08
N ASP A 13 7.52 -17.17 32.18
CA ASP A 13 8.03 -18.53 31.90
C ASP A 13 8.39 -18.71 30.42
N ASP A 14 7.51 -18.29 29.50
CA ASP A 14 7.78 -18.33 28.06
C ASP A 14 8.99 -17.44 27.71
N LEU A 15 9.16 -16.29 28.36
CA LEU A 15 10.30 -15.40 28.12
C LEU A 15 11.62 -16.03 28.59
N CYS A 16 11.63 -16.62 29.80
CA CYS A 16 12.80 -17.33 30.32
C CYS A 16 13.19 -18.50 29.41
N PHE A 17 12.21 -19.33 29.03
CA PHE A 17 12.38 -20.43 28.10
C PHE A 17 12.98 -19.98 26.78
N VAL A 18 12.44 -18.91 26.18
CA VAL A 18 12.91 -18.37 24.91
C VAL A 18 14.35 -17.88 25.01
N ASN A 19 14.68 -17.10 26.04
CA ASN A 19 16.03 -16.57 26.22
C ASN A 19 17.07 -17.69 26.37
N GLN A 20 16.76 -18.73 27.14
CA GLN A 20 17.64 -19.88 27.31
C GLN A 20 17.91 -20.63 26.01
N TRP A 21 16.87 -20.85 25.19
CA TRP A 21 17.04 -21.56 23.92
C TRP A 21 17.71 -20.73 22.84
N VAL A 22 17.41 -19.43 22.78
CA VAL A 22 18.10 -18.51 21.86
C VAL A 22 19.59 -18.48 22.18
N ASP A 23 19.98 -18.41 23.46
CA ASP A 23 21.39 -18.45 23.86
C ASP A 23 22.06 -19.78 23.47
N LYS A 24 21.41 -20.92 23.80
CA LYS A 24 21.90 -22.25 23.42
C LYS A 24 22.08 -22.41 21.91
N LEU A 25 21.14 -21.94 21.10
CA LEU A 25 21.21 -22.05 19.64
C LEU A 25 22.21 -21.06 19.02
N SER A 26 22.47 -19.93 19.67
CA SER A 26 23.39 -18.90 19.16
C SER A 26 24.85 -19.16 19.56
N HIS A 27 25.10 -19.73 20.73
CA HIS A 27 26.44 -19.88 21.31
C HIS A 27 26.78 -21.33 21.72
N GLY A 28 25.77 -22.17 21.94
CA GLY A 28 25.95 -23.54 22.40
C GLY A 28 26.29 -24.50 21.27
N LYS A 29 27.59 -24.84 21.14
CA LYS A 29 28.11 -25.73 20.07
C LYS A 29 27.42 -27.09 19.96
N SER A 30 26.74 -27.56 21.00
CA SER A 30 26.05 -28.87 21.05
C SER A 30 24.55 -28.82 20.77
N PHE A 31 23.93 -27.63 20.69
CA PHE A 31 22.49 -27.49 20.48
C PHE A 31 22.23 -27.06 19.04
N THR A 32 21.56 -27.93 18.28
CA THR A 32 21.16 -27.63 16.90
C THR A 32 19.69 -27.28 16.86
N LEU A 33 19.29 -26.51 15.85
CA LEU A 33 17.89 -26.22 15.55
C LEU A 33 17.07 -27.52 15.41
N ARG A 34 17.68 -28.56 14.83
CA ARG A 34 17.06 -29.89 14.72
C ARG A 34 16.73 -30.48 16.09
N VAL A 35 17.71 -30.52 17.00
CA VAL A 35 17.51 -31.06 18.36
C VAL A 35 16.43 -30.28 19.10
N PHE A 36 16.41 -28.95 18.93
CA PHE A 36 15.38 -28.10 19.50
C PHE A 36 13.98 -28.40 18.95
N VAL A 37 13.80 -28.47 17.63
CA VAL A 37 12.49 -28.76 17.04
C VAL A 37 12.03 -30.19 17.38
N GLU A 38 12.95 -31.17 17.36
CA GLU A 38 12.65 -32.56 17.71
C GLU A 38 12.25 -32.72 19.19
N SER A 39 12.66 -31.82 20.10
CA SER A 39 12.25 -31.90 21.51
C SER A 39 10.75 -31.67 21.74
N PHE A 40 10.03 -31.12 20.76
CA PHE A 40 8.58 -30.91 20.81
C PHE A 40 7.78 -32.03 20.11
N GLN A 41 8.43 -33.14 19.75
CA GLN A 41 7.79 -34.19 18.98
C GLN A 41 6.58 -34.81 19.71
N SER A 42 6.62 -34.93 21.04
CA SER A 42 5.50 -35.41 21.86
C SER A 42 4.27 -34.51 21.77
N GLU A 43 4.49 -33.20 21.82
CA GLU A 43 3.46 -32.16 21.76
C GLU A 43 2.86 -32.12 20.36
N MET A 44 3.68 -32.13 19.31
CA MET A 44 3.24 -32.06 17.93
C MET A 44 2.46 -33.31 17.48
N LYS A 45 2.74 -34.48 18.08
CA LYS A 45 2.02 -35.75 17.83
C LYS A 45 0.82 -35.98 18.75
N SER A 46 0.56 -35.07 19.68
CA SER A 46 -0.58 -35.18 20.60
C SER A 46 -1.91 -35.09 19.86
N ASN A 47 -2.89 -35.90 20.27
CA ASN A 47 -4.28 -35.78 19.80
C ASN A 47 -4.98 -34.52 20.35
N ASN A 48 -4.45 -33.92 21.43
CA ASN A 48 -4.94 -32.66 21.95
C ASN A 48 -4.39 -31.50 21.11
N ARG A 49 -5.30 -30.74 20.48
CA ARG A 49 -5.01 -29.54 19.68
C ARG A 49 -4.25 -28.47 20.46
N GLU A 50 -4.67 -28.14 21.66
CA GLU A 50 -4.06 -27.11 22.52
C GLU A 50 -2.60 -27.46 22.83
N LYS A 51 -2.29 -28.75 23.06
CA LYS A 51 -0.89 -29.20 23.23
C LYS A 51 -0.07 -28.96 21.97
N ARG A 52 -0.63 -29.22 20.78
CA ARG A 52 0.04 -28.94 19.50
C ARG A 52 0.24 -27.44 19.29
N GLU A 53 -0.77 -26.63 19.58
CA GLU A 53 -0.71 -25.17 19.51
C GLU A 53 0.38 -24.60 20.43
N ASN A 54 0.42 -25.03 21.68
CA ASN A 54 1.43 -24.59 22.65
C ASN A 54 2.85 -25.03 22.25
N GLY A 55 3.03 -26.26 21.77
CA GLY A 55 4.30 -26.73 21.24
C GLY A 55 4.77 -25.88 20.05
N LEU A 56 3.88 -25.66 19.07
CA LEU A 56 4.17 -24.87 17.90
C LEU A 56 4.45 -23.40 18.23
N LYS A 57 3.70 -22.80 19.16
CA LYS A 57 3.93 -21.44 19.67
C LYS A 57 5.34 -21.30 20.24
N ARG A 58 5.78 -22.23 21.09
CA ARG A 58 7.12 -22.19 21.69
C ARG A 58 8.24 -22.34 20.66
N ILE A 59 8.08 -23.23 19.67
CA ILE A 59 8.99 -23.32 18.53
C ILE A 59 9.07 -21.97 17.82
N CYS A 60 7.92 -21.35 17.54
CA CYS A 60 7.86 -20.09 16.83
C CYS A 60 8.53 -18.94 17.59
N LEU A 61 8.29 -18.86 18.90
CA LEU A 61 8.86 -17.83 19.77
C LEU A 61 10.40 -17.86 19.77
N VAL A 62 10.99 -19.05 19.92
CA VAL A 62 12.46 -19.22 19.90
C VAL A 62 13.03 -18.82 18.55
N ILE A 63 12.50 -19.36 17.46
CA ILE A 63 13.02 -19.11 16.11
C ILE A 63 12.90 -17.62 15.72
N SER A 64 11.79 -16.98 16.08
CA SER A 64 11.57 -15.54 15.84
C SER A 64 12.60 -14.65 16.54
N LYS A 65 13.16 -15.13 17.67
CA LYS A 65 14.10 -14.39 18.52
C LYS A 65 15.56 -14.73 18.25
N LEU A 66 15.87 -15.65 17.34
CA LEU A 66 17.23 -15.90 16.89
C LEU A 66 17.87 -14.61 16.34
N PRO A 67 19.18 -14.39 16.55
CA PRO A 67 19.84 -13.16 16.17
C PRO A 67 19.83 -12.95 14.65
N GLN A 68 20.00 -11.70 14.19
CA GLN A 68 19.94 -11.38 12.77
C GLN A 68 21.07 -12.06 11.96
N ASN A 69 22.24 -12.23 12.58
CA ASN A 69 23.41 -12.91 12.01
C ASN A 69 23.43 -14.42 12.29
N TYR A 70 22.29 -15.02 12.68
CA TYR A 70 22.21 -16.47 12.85
C TYR A 70 22.61 -17.20 11.55
N PRO A 71 23.50 -18.22 11.60
CA PRO A 71 24.04 -18.88 10.41
C PRO A 71 23.01 -19.84 9.81
N TRP A 72 22.01 -19.29 9.12
CA TRP A 72 21.01 -20.08 8.42
C TRP A 72 21.65 -20.94 7.32
N GLU A 73 21.20 -22.18 7.21
CA GLU A 73 21.50 -23.06 6.08
C GLU A 73 20.24 -23.25 5.25
N LEU A 74 20.39 -23.19 3.92
CA LEU A 74 19.26 -23.24 2.98
C LEU A 74 18.34 -24.46 3.19
N PRO A 75 18.85 -25.70 3.33
CA PRO A 75 17.97 -26.86 3.57
C PRO A 75 17.16 -26.72 4.86
N HIS A 76 17.73 -26.15 5.92
CA HIS A 76 17.01 -25.93 7.18
C HIS A 76 15.92 -24.88 7.05
N VAL A 77 16.16 -23.79 6.30
CA VAL A 77 15.15 -22.76 6.04
C VAL A 77 13.97 -23.35 5.27
N GLU A 78 14.23 -24.10 4.20
CA GLU A 78 13.16 -24.72 3.41
C GLU A 78 12.36 -25.76 4.21
N LEU A 79 13.04 -26.58 5.02
CA LEU A 79 12.39 -27.56 5.90
C LEU A 79 11.51 -26.87 6.95
N LEU A 80 12.01 -25.81 7.58
CA LEU A 80 11.24 -25.03 8.55
C LEU A 80 10.03 -24.35 7.90
N MET A 81 10.22 -23.70 6.75
CA MET A 81 9.11 -23.09 6.02
C MET A 81 8.01 -24.13 5.75
N ASN A 82 8.38 -25.28 5.17
CA ASN A 82 7.42 -26.36 4.93
C ASN A 82 6.77 -26.87 6.22
N PHE A 83 7.53 -27.04 7.31
CA PHE A 83 7.00 -27.42 8.61
C PHE A 83 5.93 -26.45 9.11
N PHE A 84 6.18 -25.14 9.06
CA PHE A 84 5.19 -24.15 9.50
C PHE A 84 3.96 -24.07 8.60
N LEU A 85 4.14 -24.21 7.28
CA LEU A 85 3.02 -24.22 6.34
C LEU A 85 2.13 -25.45 6.53
N MET A 86 2.71 -26.64 6.71
CA MET A 86 1.96 -27.88 6.99
C MET A 86 1.21 -27.83 8.33
N ASN A 87 1.68 -27.02 9.27
CA ASN A 87 1.06 -26.85 10.58
C ASN A 87 0.24 -25.55 10.69
N TYR A 88 0.02 -24.83 9.59
CA TYR A 88 -0.67 -23.54 9.59
C TYR A 88 -2.11 -23.67 10.09
N SER A 89 -2.80 -24.74 9.70
CA SER A 89 -4.19 -25.05 10.08
C SER A 89 -4.36 -25.61 11.50
N ILE A 90 -3.26 -25.75 12.27
CA ILE A 90 -3.37 -26.08 13.70
C ILE A 90 -4.13 -24.97 14.43
N PHE A 91 -3.96 -23.72 14.01
CA PHE A 91 -4.73 -22.58 14.52
C PHE A 91 -6.00 -22.37 13.67
N ASP A 92 -7.11 -21.96 14.29
CA ASP A 92 -8.38 -21.69 13.60
C ASP A 92 -8.33 -20.44 12.71
N THR A 93 -7.42 -19.52 13.03
CA THR A 93 -7.21 -18.27 12.33
C THR A 93 -5.73 -18.06 12.06
N PRO A 94 -5.36 -17.25 11.04
CA PRO A 94 -3.98 -16.86 10.81
C PRO A 94 -3.28 -16.42 12.10
N ASN A 95 -2.21 -17.12 12.44
CA ASN A 95 -1.56 -16.97 13.74
C ASN A 95 -0.32 -16.07 13.65
N PHE A 96 -0.28 -15.04 14.49
CA PHE A 96 0.84 -14.09 14.57
C PHE A 96 2.23 -14.74 14.72
N PHE A 97 2.34 -15.83 15.49
CA PHE A 97 3.63 -16.48 15.73
C PHE A 97 4.15 -17.19 14.48
N ILE A 98 3.29 -17.91 13.75
CA ILE A 98 3.69 -18.53 12.48
C ILE A 98 4.08 -17.47 11.46
N LEU A 99 3.26 -16.43 11.29
CA LEU A 99 3.54 -15.33 10.36
C LEU A 99 4.90 -14.67 10.69
N THR A 100 5.17 -14.44 11.97
CA THR A 100 6.44 -13.84 12.42
C THR A 100 7.65 -14.71 12.08
N VAL A 101 7.54 -16.03 12.25
CA VAL A 101 8.63 -16.95 11.88
C VAL A 101 8.81 -17.01 10.37
N LEU A 102 7.73 -17.13 9.60
CA LEU A 102 7.80 -17.15 8.13
C LEU A 102 8.47 -15.87 7.61
N LYS A 103 8.09 -14.71 8.15
CA LYS A 103 8.77 -13.43 7.89
C LYS A 103 10.26 -13.49 8.24
N LYS A 104 10.61 -13.99 9.43
CA LYS A 104 12.02 -14.12 9.87
C LYS A 104 12.84 -15.01 8.93
N LEU A 105 12.25 -16.10 8.42
CA LEU A 105 12.87 -16.98 7.45
C LEU A 105 13.02 -16.32 6.07
N LEU A 106 12.09 -15.47 5.65
CA LEU A 106 12.24 -14.72 4.38
C LEU A 106 13.32 -13.63 4.46
N MET A 107 13.50 -13.02 5.64
CA MET A 107 14.46 -11.93 5.87
C MET A 107 15.94 -12.34 5.81
N ASN A 108 16.26 -13.64 5.85
CA ASN A 108 17.66 -14.06 5.70
C ASN A 108 18.16 -13.84 4.26
N ASN A 109 19.47 -13.95 4.05
CA ASN A 109 20.08 -13.68 2.73
C ASN A 109 20.00 -14.87 1.74
N LEU A 110 19.37 -15.98 2.14
CA LEU A 110 19.28 -17.18 1.31
C LEU A 110 18.08 -17.09 0.37
N HIS A 111 18.28 -17.53 -0.86
CA HIS A 111 17.21 -17.65 -1.84
C HIS A 111 16.63 -19.07 -1.80
N VAL A 112 15.36 -19.20 -1.41
CA VAL A 112 14.68 -20.51 -1.36
C VAL A 112 14.17 -20.90 -2.74
N LYS A 113 13.91 -22.19 -2.93
CA LYS A 113 13.33 -22.69 -4.18
C LYS A 113 11.95 -22.10 -4.48
N SER A 114 11.63 -21.95 -5.76
CA SER A 114 10.36 -21.39 -6.23
C SER A 114 9.14 -22.16 -5.68
N SER A 115 9.19 -23.49 -5.60
CA SER A 115 8.10 -24.29 -5.03
C SER A 115 7.82 -24.04 -3.55
N SER A 116 8.83 -23.60 -2.78
CA SER A 116 8.62 -23.16 -1.39
C SER A 116 7.94 -21.79 -1.32
N ILE A 117 8.23 -20.90 -2.27
CA ILE A 117 7.55 -19.61 -2.40
C ILE A 117 6.12 -19.80 -2.85
N ASP A 118 5.86 -20.65 -3.84
CA ASP A 118 4.49 -20.97 -4.28
C ASP A 118 3.67 -21.54 -3.15
N SER A 119 4.21 -22.52 -2.41
CA SER A 119 3.51 -23.09 -1.26
C SER A 119 3.24 -22.06 -0.17
N LEU A 120 4.16 -21.13 0.07
CA LEU A 120 3.99 -20.05 1.03
C LEU A 120 2.88 -19.10 0.58
N VAL A 121 2.95 -18.60 -0.66
CA VAL A 121 1.99 -17.66 -1.24
C VAL A 121 0.59 -18.26 -1.25
N ASP A 122 0.46 -19.50 -1.74
CA ASP A 122 -0.80 -20.21 -1.81
C ASP A 122 -1.38 -20.49 -0.41
N THR A 123 -0.56 -20.85 0.57
CA THR A 123 -1.07 -21.11 1.92
C THR A 123 -1.53 -19.83 2.62
N LEU A 124 -0.79 -18.72 2.44
CA LEU A 124 -1.04 -17.48 3.15
C LEU A 124 -2.15 -16.63 2.54
N PHE A 125 -2.28 -16.63 1.21
CA PHE A 125 -3.13 -15.65 0.50
C PHE A 125 -4.26 -16.27 -0.33
N ARG A 126 -4.32 -17.60 -0.48
CA ARG A 126 -5.42 -18.25 -1.22
C ARG A 126 -6.76 -18.17 -0.48
N GLN A 127 -6.74 -18.29 0.84
CA GLN A 127 -7.95 -18.44 1.67
C GLN A 127 -8.12 -17.27 2.62
N GLY A 128 -9.30 -16.64 2.54
CA GLY A 128 -9.71 -15.57 3.44
C GLY A 128 -9.14 -14.21 3.05
N GLN A 129 -9.89 -13.15 3.38
CA GLN A 129 -9.45 -11.77 3.22
C GLN A 129 -8.52 -11.45 4.40
N VAL A 130 -7.30 -10.94 4.15
CA VAL A 130 -6.34 -10.51 5.18
C VAL A 130 -7.02 -9.61 6.23
N GLN A 131 -7.98 -8.80 5.77
CA GLN A 131 -8.82 -7.84 6.50
C GLN A 131 -9.61 -8.48 7.65
N THR A 132 -9.91 -9.78 7.55
CA THR A 132 -10.59 -10.54 8.63
C THR A 132 -9.70 -10.81 9.83
N CYS A 133 -8.38 -10.74 9.65
CA CYS A 133 -7.42 -10.96 10.73
C CYS A 133 -7.35 -9.76 11.66
N ALA A 134 -6.88 -9.96 12.89
CA ALA A 134 -6.57 -8.85 13.78
C ALA A 134 -5.41 -7.99 13.23
N GLN A 135 -5.37 -6.73 13.66
CA GLN A 135 -4.52 -5.69 13.08
C GLN A 135 -3.02 -6.04 13.08
N ARG A 136 -2.52 -6.66 14.15
CA ARG A 136 -1.10 -7.08 14.25
C ARG A 136 -0.76 -8.18 13.24
N GLU A 137 -1.67 -9.11 12.95
CA GLU A 137 -1.48 -10.17 11.96
C GLU A 137 -1.47 -9.58 10.55
N ARG A 138 -2.41 -8.68 10.24
CA ARG A 138 -2.45 -7.96 8.95
C ARG A 138 -1.15 -7.23 8.66
N PHE A 139 -0.62 -6.53 9.67
CA PHE A 139 0.67 -5.85 9.57
C PHE A 139 1.80 -6.82 9.17
N VAL A 140 1.83 -8.03 9.73
CA VAL A 140 2.85 -9.04 9.36
C VAL A 140 2.60 -9.62 7.97
N PHE A 141 1.34 -9.85 7.55
CA PHE A 141 1.03 -10.24 6.17
C PHE A 141 1.57 -9.23 5.16
N TYR A 142 1.36 -7.94 5.39
CA TYR A 142 1.87 -6.89 4.52
C TYR A 142 3.39 -6.83 4.49
N GLN A 143 4.06 -7.08 5.63
CA GLN A 143 5.52 -7.18 5.66
C GLN A 143 6.05 -8.42 4.92
N ILE A 144 5.34 -9.55 4.99
CA ILE A 144 5.68 -10.75 4.20
C ILE A 144 5.52 -10.46 2.72
N LEU A 145 4.41 -9.83 2.31
CA LEU A 145 4.16 -9.47 0.92
C LEU A 145 5.22 -8.50 0.37
N ASP A 146 5.68 -7.55 1.20
CA ASP A 146 6.75 -6.62 0.85
C ASP A 146 8.07 -7.36 0.62
N LEU A 147 8.43 -8.30 1.50
CA LEU A 147 9.62 -9.15 1.30
C LEU A 147 9.50 -10.01 0.03
N LEU A 148 8.31 -10.55 -0.23
CA LEU A 148 8.05 -11.37 -1.42
C LEU A 148 8.21 -10.56 -2.70
N LEU A 149 7.59 -9.38 -2.79
CA LEU A 149 7.73 -8.51 -3.97
C LEU A 149 9.20 -8.12 -4.20
N ASN A 150 9.91 -7.69 -3.16
CA ASN A 150 11.29 -7.20 -3.32
C ASN A 150 12.32 -8.32 -3.59
N LYS A 151 12.12 -9.53 -3.06
CA LYS A 151 13.13 -10.60 -3.12
C LYS A 151 12.78 -11.73 -4.10
N TYR A 152 11.50 -11.96 -4.34
CA TYR A 152 10.99 -13.11 -5.08
C TYR A 152 10.03 -12.70 -6.22
N SER A 153 10.17 -11.49 -6.78
CA SER A 153 9.30 -11.00 -7.86
C SER A 153 9.22 -11.97 -9.03
N LYS A 154 10.33 -12.63 -9.38
CA LYS A 154 10.37 -13.61 -10.47
C LYS A 154 9.50 -14.85 -10.18
N GLU A 155 9.53 -15.37 -8.97
CA GLU A 155 8.65 -16.47 -8.56
C GLU A 155 7.19 -16.03 -8.59
N LEU A 156 6.91 -14.85 -8.04
CA LEU A 156 5.57 -14.28 -8.01
C LEU A 156 4.99 -14.07 -9.42
N SER A 157 5.82 -13.65 -10.38
CA SER A 157 5.38 -13.42 -11.77
C SER A 157 5.03 -14.71 -12.52
N THR A 158 5.52 -15.86 -12.04
CA THR A 158 5.18 -17.18 -12.60
C THR A 158 3.97 -17.81 -11.93
N ASN A 159 3.52 -17.31 -10.78
CA ASN A 159 2.35 -17.82 -10.08
C ASN A 159 1.07 -17.21 -10.67
N THR A 160 0.26 -18.04 -11.34
CA THR A 160 -0.95 -17.63 -12.06
C THR A 160 -2.01 -16.95 -11.17
N TYR A 161 -2.01 -17.20 -9.87
CA TYR A 161 -3.00 -16.63 -8.94
C TYR A 161 -2.47 -15.43 -8.16
N PHE A 162 -1.20 -15.06 -8.30
CA PHE A 162 -0.59 -14.06 -7.44
C PHE A 162 -1.29 -12.69 -7.53
N ILE A 163 -1.70 -12.25 -8.73
CA ILE A 163 -2.37 -10.96 -8.90
C ILE A 163 -3.70 -10.93 -8.13
N SER A 164 -4.52 -11.98 -8.22
CA SER A 164 -5.79 -12.03 -7.51
C SER A 164 -5.58 -12.13 -5.99
N TYR A 165 -4.56 -12.85 -5.54
CA TYR A 165 -4.14 -12.89 -4.13
C TYR A 165 -3.67 -11.52 -3.64
N PHE A 166 -2.88 -10.81 -4.44
CA PHE A 166 -2.41 -9.46 -4.13
C PHE A 166 -3.59 -8.51 -3.95
N MET A 167 -4.48 -8.43 -4.95
CA MET A 167 -5.68 -7.57 -4.92
C MET A 167 -6.56 -7.86 -3.70
N SER A 168 -6.84 -9.14 -3.44
CA SER A 168 -7.59 -9.55 -2.26
C SER A 168 -6.88 -9.17 -0.96
N SER A 169 -5.56 -9.23 -0.92
CA SER A 169 -4.80 -8.94 0.30
C SER A 169 -4.81 -7.46 0.65
N VAL A 170 -4.84 -6.57 -0.35
CA VAL A 170 -4.74 -5.11 -0.13
C VAL A 170 -6.09 -4.38 -0.10
N SER A 171 -7.18 -5.02 -0.55
CA SER A 171 -8.51 -4.39 -0.63
C SER A 171 -9.15 -4.16 0.74
N GLY A 172 -9.64 -2.96 1.02
CA GLY A 172 -10.50 -2.69 2.18
C GLY A 172 -9.80 -2.64 3.55
N GLU A 173 -8.49 -2.38 3.60
CA GLU A 173 -7.80 -2.06 4.87
C GLU A 173 -8.31 -0.72 5.43
N ARG A 174 -8.50 -0.63 6.75
CA ARG A 174 -9.06 0.55 7.43
C ARG A 174 -8.14 1.11 8.52
N ASP A 175 -7.21 0.30 9.02
CA ASP A 175 -6.27 0.76 10.04
C ASP A 175 -5.15 1.57 9.37
N PRO A 176 -4.90 2.83 9.78
CA PRO A 176 -3.91 3.69 9.12
C PRO A 176 -2.48 3.11 9.16
N ARG A 177 -2.14 2.29 10.17
CA ARG A 177 -0.82 1.65 10.31
C ARG A 177 -0.61 0.54 9.29
N CYS A 178 -1.68 -0.12 8.90
CA CYS A 178 -1.66 -1.11 7.84
C CYS A 178 -1.84 -0.47 6.47
N LEU A 179 -2.71 0.55 6.36
CA LEU A 179 -3.03 1.23 5.11
C LEU A 179 -1.79 1.86 4.47
N ILE A 180 -0.87 2.43 5.27
CA ILE A 180 0.38 2.97 4.72
C ILE A 180 1.27 1.88 4.09
N LEU A 181 1.24 0.65 4.64
CA LEU A 181 1.92 -0.48 4.03
C LEU A 181 1.23 -0.91 2.74
N VAL A 182 -0.11 -0.91 2.72
CA VAL A 182 -0.91 -1.19 1.52
C VAL A 182 -0.54 -0.23 0.39
N PHE A 183 -0.50 1.09 0.65
CA PHE A 183 -0.10 2.06 -0.38
C PHE A 183 1.32 1.82 -0.91
N ARG A 184 2.26 1.53 -0.01
CA ARG A 184 3.64 1.20 -0.41
C ARG A 184 3.69 -0.08 -1.26
N LEU A 185 2.99 -1.13 -0.84
CA LEU A 185 2.91 -2.41 -1.55
C LEU A 185 2.31 -2.23 -2.94
N PHE A 186 1.24 -1.44 -3.05
CA PHE A 186 0.60 -1.12 -4.32
C PHE A 186 1.59 -0.45 -5.28
N CYS A 187 2.29 0.59 -4.82
CA CYS A 187 3.32 1.23 -5.65
C CYS A 187 4.46 0.26 -6.03
N THR A 188 4.90 -0.62 -5.13
CA THR A 188 5.94 -1.63 -5.42
C THR A 188 5.46 -2.65 -6.45
N PHE A 189 4.22 -3.10 -6.35
CA PHE A 189 3.60 -4.02 -7.30
C PHE A 189 3.62 -3.43 -8.73
N PHE A 190 3.22 -2.17 -8.89
CA PHE A 190 3.27 -1.49 -10.19
C PHE A 190 4.70 -1.27 -10.72
N LYS A 191 5.69 -1.05 -9.85
CA LYS A 191 7.10 -0.99 -10.28
C LYS A 191 7.56 -2.27 -10.97
N HIS A 192 7.05 -3.44 -10.58
CA HIS A 192 7.38 -4.71 -11.25
C HIS A 192 6.77 -4.81 -12.65
N PHE A 193 5.56 -4.29 -12.89
CA PHE A 193 5.02 -4.17 -14.25
C PHE A 193 5.82 -3.18 -15.10
N ASN A 194 6.13 -2.00 -14.55
CA ASN A 194 6.87 -0.96 -15.27
C ASN A 194 8.31 -1.36 -15.60
N SER A 195 8.91 -2.24 -14.78
CA SER A 195 10.25 -2.80 -15.03
C SER A 195 10.24 -4.00 -15.98
N GLY A 196 9.05 -4.54 -16.31
CA GLY A 196 8.90 -5.73 -17.16
C GLY A 196 9.08 -7.07 -16.44
N ASP A 197 9.12 -7.09 -15.10
CA ASP A 197 9.16 -8.33 -14.33
C ASP A 197 7.83 -9.10 -14.46
N PHE A 198 6.72 -8.35 -14.50
CA PHE A 198 5.37 -8.88 -14.64
C PHE A 198 4.85 -8.57 -16.05
N GLN A 199 4.03 -9.48 -16.61
CA GLN A 199 3.53 -9.33 -17.97
C GLN A 199 2.49 -8.20 -18.06
N ARG A 200 2.71 -7.23 -18.95
CA ARG A 200 1.86 -6.03 -19.08
C ARG A 200 0.39 -6.35 -19.37
N ASN A 201 0.11 -7.32 -20.25
CA ASN A 201 -1.24 -7.74 -20.61
C ASN A 201 -2.09 -8.23 -19.42
N LEU A 202 -1.46 -8.66 -18.32
CA LEU A 202 -2.19 -8.99 -17.10
C LEU A 202 -2.66 -7.74 -16.38
N LEU A 203 -1.91 -6.64 -16.46
CA LEU A 203 -2.32 -5.37 -15.87
C LEU A 203 -3.57 -4.83 -16.56
N ASP A 204 -3.59 -4.81 -17.89
CA ASP A 204 -4.71 -4.32 -18.70
C ASP A 204 -6.05 -4.99 -18.30
N LEU A 205 -6.00 -6.28 -17.92
CA LEU A 205 -7.17 -7.04 -17.50
C LEU A 205 -7.72 -6.59 -16.13
N TYR A 206 -6.84 -6.17 -15.22
CA TYR A 206 -7.17 -5.85 -13.83
C TYR A 206 -7.11 -4.35 -13.53
N ALA A 207 -6.80 -3.49 -14.51
CA ALA A 207 -6.55 -2.07 -14.28
C ALA A 207 -7.72 -1.37 -13.55
N SER A 208 -8.96 -1.61 -13.97
CA SER A 208 -10.15 -1.04 -13.32
C SER A 208 -10.29 -1.52 -11.87
N ASP A 209 -10.19 -2.84 -11.64
CA ASP A 209 -10.34 -3.40 -10.30
C ASP A 209 -9.21 -2.94 -9.36
N LEU A 210 -7.99 -2.82 -9.87
CA LEU A 210 -6.83 -2.29 -9.13
C LEU A 210 -7.00 -0.81 -8.81
N PHE A 211 -7.55 -0.04 -9.74
CA PHE A 211 -7.87 1.37 -9.52
C PHE A 211 -8.91 1.52 -8.39
N ASP A 212 -10.01 0.77 -8.44
CA ASP A 212 -11.11 0.84 -7.47
C ASP A 212 -10.66 0.53 -6.03
N ILE A 213 -9.71 -0.39 -5.86
CA ILE A 213 -9.09 -0.69 -4.56
C ILE A 213 -8.53 0.58 -3.90
N ILE A 214 -7.92 1.48 -4.68
CA ILE A 214 -7.27 2.69 -4.15
C ILE A 214 -8.21 3.89 -4.19
N ALA A 215 -9.02 4.02 -5.25
CA ALA A 215 -9.91 5.15 -5.46
C ALA A 215 -10.90 5.36 -4.30
N CYS A 216 -11.33 4.27 -3.65
CA CYS A 216 -12.22 4.34 -2.50
C CYS A 216 -11.67 5.07 -1.28
N TYR A 217 -10.35 5.30 -1.21
CA TYR A 217 -9.70 6.06 -0.13
C TYR A 217 -9.60 7.56 -0.43
N TYR A 218 -9.95 8.02 -1.64
CA TYR A 218 -9.75 9.40 -2.06
C TYR A 218 -11.06 10.21 -2.11
N PRO A 219 -11.11 11.44 -1.54
CA PRO A 219 -10.07 12.08 -0.73
C PRO A 219 -9.97 11.45 0.67
N ILE A 220 -8.78 11.50 1.28
CA ILE A 220 -8.56 10.93 2.62
C ILE A 220 -9.27 11.78 3.68
N GLU A 221 -10.30 11.22 4.30
CA GLU A 221 -10.94 11.75 5.50
C GLU A 221 -10.32 11.10 6.74
N PHE A 222 -9.31 11.77 7.31
CA PHE A 222 -8.59 11.25 8.47
C PHE A 222 -8.71 12.20 9.65
N ASN A 223 -9.54 11.81 10.62
CA ASN A 223 -9.69 12.52 11.89
C ASN A 223 -8.85 11.83 12.95
N HIS A 224 -7.78 12.49 13.40
CA HIS A 224 -6.97 12.00 14.51
C HIS A 224 -7.80 11.91 15.79
N ASN A 225 -8.14 10.69 16.23
CA ASN A 225 -8.67 10.48 17.56
C ASN A 225 -7.55 10.75 18.59
N SER A 226 -7.70 11.79 19.41
CA SER A 226 -6.70 12.26 20.39
C SER A 226 -6.21 11.23 21.41
N ARG A 227 -6.86 10.06 21.49
CA ARG A 227 -6.51 8.96 22.40
C ARG A 227 -5.41 8.04 21.86
N GLU A 228 -5.18 8.02 20.55
CA GLU A 228 -4.15 7.21 19.91
C GLU A 228 -3.05 8.12 19.36
N ARG A 229 -1.91 8.18 20.05
CA ARG A 229 -0.70 8.82 19.51
C ARG A 229 -0.09 7.89 18.47
N THR A 230 -0.54 7.98 17.23
CA THR A 230 0.15 7.37 16.08
C THR A 230 1.07 8.41 15.44
N GLU A 231 2.23 7.97 14.93
CA GLU A 231 3.14 8.82 14.13
C GLU A 231 2.61 9.08 12.71
N ILE A 232 1.46 8.48 12.34
CA ILE A 232 0.91 8.51 11.00
C ILE A 232 0.00 9.72 10.86
N THR A 233 0.40 10.67 10.01
CA THR A 233 -0.36 11.89 9.75
C THR A 233 -1.32 11.74 8.58
N ARG A 234 -2.31 12.63 8.47
CA ARG A 234 -3.22 12.69 7.31
C ARG A 234 -2.44 12.91 6.02
N GLU A 235 -1.45 13.79 6.03
CA GLU A 235 -0.65 14.15 4.85
C GLU A 235 0.12 12.94 4.32
N LEU A 236 0.61 12.08 5.22
CA LEU A 236 1.28 10.84 4.85
C LEU A 236 0.31 9.87 4.14
N LEU A 237 -0.93 9.76 4.60
CA LEU A 237 -1.97 8.94 3.96
C LEU A 237 -2.41 9.53 2.61
N VAL A 238 -2.62 10.85 2.53
CA VAL A 238 -2.95 11.55 1.28
C VAL A 238 -1.85 11.31 0.25
N SER A 239 -0.59 11.56 0.61
CA SER A 239 0.54 11.37 -0.29
C SER A 239 0.68 9.91 -0.74
N GLY A 240 0.45 8.95 0.15
CA GLY A 240 0.46 7.53 -0.18
C GLY A 240 -0.64 7.14 -1.17
N CYS A 241 -1.87 7.61 -0.92
CA CYS A 241 -3.03 7.37 -1.78
C CYS A 241 -2.82 7.97 -3.18
N GLU A 242 -2.45 9.25 -3.26
CA GLU A 242 -2.18 9.92 -4.55
C GLU A 242 -1.04 9.22 -5.32
N SER A 243 0.01 8.75 -4.64
CA SER A 243 1.10 8.01 -5.29
C SER A 243 0.61 6.69 -5.92
N CYS A 244 -0.39 6.04 -5.31
CA CYS A 244 -1.00 4.83 -5.84
C CYS A 244 -1.89 5.12 -7.06
N LEU A 245 -2.66 6.22 -7.01
CA LEU A 245 -3.48 6.66 -8.14
C LEU A 245 -2.62 7.09 -9.35
N LEU A 246 -1.37 7.47 -9.11
CA LEU A 246 -0.36 7.79 -10.14
C LEU A 246 0.64 6.65 -10.36
N ALA A 247 0.31 5.40 -10.01
CA ALA A 247 1.25 4.30 -10.12
C ALA A 247 1.51 3.84 -11.58
N ASP A 248 0.56 4.10 -12.48
CA ASP A 248 0.62 3.69 -13.89
C ASP A 248 -0.19 4.62 -14.81
N GLU A 249 0.28 4.84 -16.04
CA GLU A 249 -0.38 5.68 -17.04
C GLU A 249 -1.76 5.17 -17.48
N GLU A 250 -2.03 3.86 -17.35
CA GLU A 250 -3.36 3.28 -17.62
C GLU A 250 -4.44 3.82 -16.68
N PHE A 251 -4.05 4.40 -15.55
CA PHE A 251 -5.01 4.98 -14.61
C PHE A 251 -5.52 6.36 -14.99
N ALA A 252 -4.94 7.03 -15.98
CA ALA A 252 -5.30 8.39 -16.32
C ALA A 252 -6.80 8.63 -16.56
N PRO A 253 -7.53 7.85 -17.41
CA PRO A 253 -8.95 8.09 -17.61
C PRO A 253 -9.73 7.98 -16.28
N PHE A 254 -9.44 6.95 -15.48
CA PHE A 254 -10.10 6.75 -14.19
C PHE A 254 -9.76 7.86 -13.18
N VAL A 255 -8.52 8.35 -13.15
CA VAL A 255 -8.10 9.45 -12.27
C VAL A 255 -8.78 10.76 -12.68
N PHE A 256 -8.85 11.08 -13.97
CA PHE A 256 -9.52 12.31 -14.40
C PHE A 256 -11.02 12.27 -14.11
N GLU A 257 -11.69 11.13 -14.32
CA GLU A 257 -13.09 10.93 -13.95
C GLU A 257 -13.29 11.07 -12.44
N LEU A 258 -12.45 10.44 -11.62
CA LEU A 258 -12.46 10.57 -10.17
C LEU A 258 -12.31 12.04 -9.75
N ILE A 259 -11.34 12.76 -10.30
CA ILE A 259 -11.14 14.19 -9.98
C ILE A 259 -12.38 15.01 -10.32
N ILE A 260 -12.98 14.80 -11.50
CA ILE A 260 -14.20 15.51 -11.91
C ILE A 260 -15.33 15.24 -10.91
N GLU A 261 -15.58 13.96 -10.59
CA GLU A 261 -16.59 13.56 -9.61
C GLU A 261 -16.38 14.29 -8.28
N LYS A 262 -15.16 14.22 -7.72
CA LYS A 262 -14.86 14.82 -6.41
C LYS A 262 -14.87 16.35 -6.42
N LEU A 263 -14.55 17.02 -7.55
CA LEU A 263 -14.67 18.48 -7.65
C LEU A 263 -16.14 18.93 -7.68
N LEU A 264 -16.99 18.17 -8.38
CA LEU A 264 -18.41 18.50 -8.58
C LEU A 264 -19.29 18.11 -7.39
N ASP A 265 -18.84 17.20 -6.54
CA ASP A 265 -19.54 16.79 -5.33
C ASP A 265 -19.72 17.98 -4.37
N SER A 266 -20.98 18.31 -4.06
CA SER A 266 -21.35 19.43 -3.20
C SER A 266 -21.11 19.18 -1.71
N GLU A 267 -20.88 17.93 -1.29
CA GLU A 267 -20.66 17.57 0.11
C GLU A 267 -19.23 17.89 0.57
N TYR A 268 -18.26 17.93 -0.36
CA TYR A 268 -16.88 18.27 -0.01
C TYR A 268 -16.70 19.76 0.32
N SER A 269 -15.94 19.98 1.40
CA SER A 269 -15.51 21.32 1.81
C SER A 269 -14.63 22.00 0.75
N THR A 270 -14.58 23.33 0.78
CA THR A 270 -13.70 24.11 -0.09
C THR A 270 -12.23 23.69 0.05
N ASP A 271 -11.76 23.43 1.27
CA ASP A 271 -10.38 22.99 1.52
C ASP A 271 -10.09 21.63 0.85
N THR A 272 -11.02 20.67 0.96
CA THR A 272 -10.92 19.37 0.27
C THR A 272 -10.87 19.57 -1.24
N LYS A 273 -11.70 20.47 -1.81
CA LYS A 273 -11.68 20.77 -3.24
C LYS A 273 -10.37 21.44 -3.68
N LEU A 274 -9.76 22.26 -2.83
CA LEU A 274 -8.42 22.81 -3.09
C LEU A 274 -7.34 21.72 -3.08
N GLU A 275 -7.43 20.73 -2.19
CA GLU A 275 -6.54 19.56 -2.22
C GLU A 275 -6.72 18.76 -3.52
N ILE A 276 -7.95 18.58 -3.99
CA ILE A 276 -8.24 17.92 -5.26
C ILE A 276 -7.65 18.70 -6.45
N CYS A 277 -7.71 20.03 -6.44
CA CYS A 277 -7.00 20.86 -7.43
C CYS A 277 -5.47 20.64 -7.39
N SER A 278 -4.88 20.55 -6.19
CA SER A 278 -3.46 20.22 -6.05
C SER A 278 -3.13 18.83 -6.61
N PHE A 279 -4.00 17.83 -6.40
CA PHE A 279 -3.84 16.50 -6.98
C PHE A 279 -3.96 16.52 -8.51
N LEU A 280 -4.91 17.26 -9.06
CA LEU A 280 -5.03 17.46 -10.51
C LEU A 280 -3.75 18.04 -11.12
N ALA A 281 -3.09 18.98 -10.43
CA ALA A 281 -1.81 19.51 -10.88
C ALA A 281 -0.72 18.43 -10.97
N LYS A 282 -0.71 17.44 -10.06
CA LYS A 282 0.19 16.28 -10.09
C LYS A 282 -0.19 15.31 -11.20
N ALA A 283 -1.48 15.01 -11.35
CA ALA A 283 -2.01 14.12 -12.38
C ALA A 283 -1.66 14.62 -13.79
N CYS A 284 -1.86 15.91 -14.09
CA CYS A 284 -1.48 16.50 -15.38
C CYS A 284 0.05 16.53 -15.62
N ALA A 285 0.86 16.49 -14.57
CA ALA A 285 2.32 16.42 -14.69
C ALA A 285 2.82 14.98 -14.93
N PHE A 286 2.04 13.98 -14.51
CA PHE A 286 2.37 12.56 -14.62
C PHE A 286 1.81 11.95 -15.90
N PHE A 287 0.51 12.12 -16.18
CA PHE A 287 -0.16 11.47 -17.29
C PHE A 287 0.10 12.13 -18.65
N PRO A 288 0.07 11.34 -19.74
CA PRO A 288 0.23 11.89 -21.08
C PRO A 288 -0.97 12.75 -21.47
N CYS A 289 -0.68 13.89 -22.12
CA CYS A 289 -1.67 14.91 -22.44
C CYS A 289 -2.85 14.43 -23.32
N TYR A 290 -2.68 13.38 -24.13
CA TYR A 290 -3.76 12.90 -24.99
C TYR A 290 -4.93 12.31 -24.19
N GLN A 291 -4.67 11.76 -22.99
CA GLN A 291 -5.71 11.27 -22.10
C GLN A 291 -6.45 12.40 -21.38
N LEU A 292 -5.90 13.61 -21.33
CA LEU A 292 -6.55 14.78 -20.70
C LEU A 292 -7.62 15.41 -21.61
N ILE A 293 -7.51 15.26 -22.93
CA ILE A 293 -8.33 15.99 -23.92
C ILE A 293 -9.82 15.78 -23.68
N ASP A 294 -10.24 14.53 -23.45
CA ASP A 294 -11.65 14.18 -23.33
C ASP A 294 -12.28 14.68 -22.02
N HIS A 295 -11.46 15.05 -21.03
CA HIS A 295 -11.91 15.47 -19.70
C HIS A 295 -11.81 16.99 -19.47
N ILE A 296 -11.14 17.73 -20.37
CA ILE A 296 -10.72 19.11 -20.10
C ILE A 296 -11.88 20.06 -19.77
N GLY A 297 -13.00 19.98 -20.50
CA GLY A 297 -14.14 20.88 -20.28
C GLY A 297 -14.81 20.63 -18.93
N GLN A 298 -14.93 19.35 -18.51
CA GLN A 298 -15.49 19.02 -17.20
C GLN A 298 -14.54 19.38 -16.06
N LEU A 299 -13.23 19.20 -16.24
CA LEU A 299 -12.23 19.63 -15.27
C LEU A 299 -12.25 21.16 -15.09
N CYS A 300 -12.32 21.92 -16.18
CA CYS A 300 -12.39 23.38 -16.11
C CYS A 300 -13.70 23.87 -15.47
N ALA A 301 -14.84 23.24 -15.79
CA ALA A 301 -16.11 23.49 -15.11
C ALA A 301 -16.04 23.18 -13.60
N GLY A 302 -15.41 22.08 -13.21
CA GLY A 302 -15.16 21.72 -11.81
C GLY A 302 -14.33 22.77 -11.08
N ILE A 303 -13.17 23.17 -11.63
CA ILE A 303 -12.31 24.21 -11.06
C ILE A 303 -13.06 25.54 -10.93
N ARG A 304 -13.83 25.94 -11.95
CA ARG A 304 -14.67 27.15 -11.91
C ARG A 304 -15.67 27.09 -10.75
N SER A 305 -16.33 25.95 -10.55
CA SER A 305 -17.27 25.77 -9.44
C SER A 305 -16.60 26.00 -8.08
N VAL A 306 -15.37 25.51 -7.88
CA VAL A 306 -14.61 25.78 -6.65
C VAL A 306 -14.34 27.27 -6.47
N LEU A 307 -13.93 27.95 -7.54
CA LEU A 307 -13.63 29.38 -7.52
C LEU A 307 -14.85 30.24 -7.19
N PHE A 308 -16.02 29.95 -7.78
CA PHE A 308 -17.23 30.74 -7.55
C PHE A 308 -17.85 30.52 -6.17
N ASN A 309 -17.59 29.37 -5.55
CA ASN A 309 -18.09 29.04 -4.21
C ASN A 309 -17.10 29.43 -3.10
N PHE A 310 -16.03 30.15 -3.42
CA PHE A 310 -15.06 30.61 -2.44
C PHE A 310 -15.66 31.75 -1.58
N PRO A 311 -15.47 31.76 -0.24
CA PRO A 311 -16.07 32.79 0.61
C PRO A 311 -15.60 34.20 0.21
N ASN A 312 -16.56 35.12 0.01
CA ASN A 312 -16.33 36.51 -0.40
C ASN A 312 -15.48 37.35 0.59
N ASP A 313 -15.15 36.83 1.77
CA ASP A 313 -14.32 37.52 2.78
C ASP A 313 -12.83 37.55 2.42
N THR A 314 -12.39 36.74 1.46
CA THR A 314 -11.07 36.88 0.84
C THR A 314 -11.15 37.92 -0.27
N ARG A 315 -10.23 38.89 -0.26
CA ARG A 315 -10.07 39.97 -1.26
C ARG A 315 -10.52 39.50 -2.64
N ASP A 316 -11.38 40.26 -3.31
CA ASP A 316 -11.96 39.97 -4.64
C ASP A 316 -10.93 39.54 -5.72
N ASP A 317 -9.63 39.72 -5.48
CA ASP A 317 -8.53 39.40 -6.38
C ASP A 317 -7.68 38.16 -5.98
N TYR A 318 -8.02 37.42 -4.91
CA TYR A 318 -7.24 36.26 -4.46
C TYR A 318 -7.65 34.96 -5.16
N ILE A 319 -6.67 34.28 -5.78
CA ILE A 319 -6.84 32.93 -6.33
C ILE A 319 -5.98 31.97 -5.48
N PRO A 320 -6.57 30.91 -4.91
CA PRO A 320 -5.81 29.89 -4.21
C PRO A 320 -4.69 29.27 -5.08
N GLU A 321 -3.53 29.04 -4.46
CA GLU A 321 -2.36 28.47 -5.13
C GLU A 321 -2.68 27.13 -5.81
N SER A 322 -3.47 26.27 -5.16
CA SER A 322 -3.90 24.97 -5.71
C SER A 322 -4.64 25.09 -7.04
N ILE A 323 -5.52 26.09 -7.18
CA ILE A 323 -6.26 26.33 -8.42
C ILE A 323 -5.31 26.83 -9.52
N THR A 324 -4.40 27.74 -9.17
CA THR A 324 -3.41 28.26 -10.11
C THR A 324 -2.45 27.16 -10.57
N ALA A 325 -2.04 26.26 -9.66
CA ALA A 325 -1.22 25.10 -9.97
C ALA A 325 -1.95 24.13 -10.91
N ALA A 326 -3.22 23.82 -10.66
CA ALA A 326 -4.04 22.95 -11.51
C ALA A 326 -4.13 23.48 -12.94
N VAL A 327 -4.57 24.73 -13.11
CA VAL A 327 -4.71 25.37 -14.43
C VAL A 327 -3.34 25.47 -15.12
N SER A 328 -2.29 25.86 -14.40
CA SER A 328 -0.93 25.92 -14.97
C SER A 328 -0.43 24.55 -15.44
N SER A 329 -0.68 23.49 -14.68
CA SER A 329 -0.27 22.13 -15.05
C SER A 329 -1.02 21.61 -16.27
N ILE A 330 -2.33 21.87 -16.37
CA ILE A 330 -3.13 21.56 -17.57
C ILE A 330 -2.49 22.21 -18.80
N ILE A 331 -2.22 23.51 -18.75
CA ILE A 331 -1.66 24.25 -19.90
C ILE A 331 -0.26 23.75 -20.24
N LYS A 332 0.57 23.48 -19.23
CA LYS A 332 1.90 22.89 -19.44
C LYS A 332 1.82 21.51 -20.10
N ALA A 333 0.81 20.70 -19.78
CA ALA A 333 0.61 19.41 -20.42
C ALA A 333 0.34 19.57 -21.92
N PHE A 334 -0.52 20.54 -22.30
CA PHE A 334 -0.79 20.87 -23.70
C PHE A 334 0.41 21.52 -24.41
N ASP A 335 1.14 22.40 -23.74
CA ASP A 335 2.28 23.11 -24.33
C ASP A 335 3.42 22.14 -24.71
N ARG A 336 3.68 21.17 -23.82
CA ARG A 336 4.69 20.12 -23.99
C ARG A 336 4.29 19.02 -24.97
N SER A 337 3.02 18.90 -25.32
CA SER A 337 2.52 17.81 -26.15
C SER A 337 2.60 18.14 -27.65
N ASN A 338 2.76 17.10 -28.47
CA ASN A 338 2.76 17.20 -29.94
C ASN A 338 1.35 17.02 -30.53
N ILE A 339 0.33 17.51 -29.83
CA ILE A 339 -1.07 17.34 -30.22
C ILE A 339 -1.45 18.44 -31.22
N LYS A 340 -2.26 18.07 -32.22
CA LYS A 340 -2.84 19.03 -33.18
C LYS A 340 -3.75 20.02 -32.43
N ASP A 341 -3.84 21.25 -32.91
CA ASP A 341 -4.75 22.26 -32.35
C ASP A 341 -4.47 22.65 -30.88
N LYS A 342 -3.26 22.38 -30.36
CA LYS A 342 -2.88 22.73 -28.98
C LYS A 342 -3.15 24.20 -28.62
N ARG A 343 -2.98 25.12 -29.57
CA ARG A 343 -3.28 26.56 -29.38
C ARG A 343 -4.77 26.80 -29.16
N GLN A 344 -5.63 26.12 -29.93
CA GLN A 344 -7.09 26.23 -29.78
C GLN A 344 -7.55 25.68 -28.43
N HIS A 345 -6.98 24.54 -27.98
CA HIS A 345 -7.28 24.01 -26.65
C HIS A 345 -6.85 24.97 -25.53
N ILE A 346 -5.63 25.53 -25.60
CA ILE A 346 -5.15 26.52 -24.63
C ILE A 346 -6.03 27.77 -24.65
N GLU A 347 -6.38 28.30 -25.82
CA GLU A 347 -7.28 29.44 -25.97
C GLU A 347 -8.67 29.15 -25.37
N SER A 348 -9.23 27.96 -25.60
CA SER A 348 -10.50 27.53 -25.03
C SER A 348 -10.45 27.50 -23.51
N ILE A 349 -9.40 26.91 -22.93
CA ILE A 349 -9.19 26.88 -21.47
C ILE A 349 -9.12 28.31 -20.93
N CYS A 350 -8.31 29.18 -21.56
CA CYS A 350 -8.24 30.59 -21.17
C CYS A 350 -9.62 31.25 -21.19
N HIS A 351 -10.39 31.04 -22.26
CA HIS A 351 -11.73 31.58 -22.41
C HIS A 351 -12.68 31.15 -21.30
N GLU A 352 -12.60 29.91 -20.84
CA GLU A 352 -13.43 29.44 -19.73
C GLU A 352 -13.20 30.20 -18.41
N PHE A 353 -12.00 30.75 -18.20
CA PHE A 353 -11.64 31.48 -16.98
C PHE A 353 -11.64 33.02 -17.13
N ILE A 354 -11.80 33.57 -18.35
CA ILE A 354 -11.76 35.03 -18.62
C ILE A 354 -12.94 35.80 -18.01
N GLU A 355 -14.08 35.15 -17.75
CA GLU A 355 -15.27 35.79 -17.17
C GLU A 355 -15.12 36.12 -15.67
N SER A 356 -14.15 35.50 -14.98
CA SER A 356 -13.75 35.91 -13.64
C SER A 356 -12.85 37.15 -13.74
N LYS A 357 -13.32 38.30 -13.23
CA LYS A 357 -12.55 39.57 -13.20
C LYS A 357 -11.13 39.37 -12.62
N THR A 358 -11.03 38.50 -11.62
CA THR A 358 -9.83 38.09 -10.88
C THR A 358 -8.87 37.25 -11.72
N PHE A 359 -9.38 36.24 -12.44
CA PHE A 359 -8.56 35.38 -13.29
C PHE A 359 -8.01 36.14 -14.50
N LYS A 360 -8.78 37.11 -15.04
CA LYS A 360 -8.34 37.94 -16.16
C LYS A 360 -7.02 38.69 -15.85
N PHE A 361 -6.77 39.07 -14.59
CA PHE A 361 -5.52 39.73 -14.19
C PHE A 361 -4.35 38.74 -14.04
N SER A 362 -4.58 37.61 -13.37
CA SER A 362 -3.55 36.57 -13.16
C SER A 362 -3.18 35.79 -14.43
N LEU A 363 -4.15 35.50 -15.31
CA LEU A 363 -3.93 35.01 -16.67
C LEU A 363 -3.06 36.00 -17.45
N ASN A 364 -3.36 37.30 -17.42
CA ASN A 364 -2.55 38.27 -18.16
C ASN A 364 -1.09 38.32 -17.67
N VAL A 365 -0.82 38.23 -16.37
CA VAL A 365 0.55 38.23 -15.83
C VAL A 365 1.32 36.94 -16.14
N PHE A 366 0.66 35.78 -16.11
CA PHE A 366 1.31 34.47 -16.35
C PHE A 366 1.38 34.11 -17.85
N PHE A 367 0.45 34.57 -18.68
CA PHE A 367 0.30 34.17 -20.10
C PHE A 367 0.93 35.15 -21.08
N PHE A 368 0.80 36.47 -20.92
CA PHE A 368 1.41 37.43 -21.86
C PHE A 368 2.94 37.47 -21.81
N LYS A 369 3.53 36.94 -20.73
CA LYS A 369 4.98 36.79 -20.60
C LYS A 369 5.54 35.54 -21.30
N LYS A 370 4.68 34.61 -21.73
CA LYS A 370 5.08 33.31 -22.29
C LYS A 370 4.60 33.06 -23.72
N ILE A 371 3.63 33.83 -24.21
CA ILE A 371 3.18 33.81 -25.61
C ILE A 371 4.05 34.73 -26.48
N ASN A 372 4.79 35.67 -25.86
CA ASN A 372 5.69 36.62 -26.54
C ASN A 372 7.18 36.22 -26.51
N ASP A 373 7.52 35.08 -25.92
CA ASP A 373 8.83 34.40 -26.00
C ASP A 373 8.62 33.07 -26.75
#